data_AF-A0A7K0QA59-F1
#
_entry.id   AF-A0A7K0QA59-F1
#
_cell.length_a   1.000
_cell.length_b   1.000
_cell.length_c   1.000
_cell.angle_alpha   90.00
_cell.angle_beta   90.00
_cell.angle_gamma   90.00
#
_symmetry.space_group_name_H-M   'P 1'
#
loop_
_entity.id
_entity.type
_entity.pdbx_description
1 polymer ?
#
loop_
_entity_poly.entity_id
_entity_poly.type
_entity_poly.pdbx_seq_one_letter_code
_entity_poly.pdbx_strand_id
1 'polypeptide(L)'
;MLSLVFLAVPIVISDLRYRRIPNIYLILLFDCAGIERVIFGVQSWPVLALATAIAVIVVFLLEVGMGDAKLFIVLALGLNFSTLSQFMLLLACIFLTASMQILTTCIFIAKFPRSIAMAPAIIFGTTLYLAARERFPLPEYVYALVNSW
;
A
#
# COMPACT_ATOMS: atom_id res chain seq x y z
N MET A 1 6.19 -9.26 7.43
CA MET A 1 6.19 -8.63 6.08
C MET A 1 7.46 -8.89 5.27
N LEU A 2 8.34 -9.83 5.67
CA LEU A 2 9.56 -10.13 4.90
C LEU A 2 9.23 -10.79 3.54
N SER A 3 8.08 -11.49 3.47
CA SER A 3 7.48 -12.03 2.24
C SER A 3 7.24 -10.96 1.17
N LEU A 4 6.96 -9.71 1.55
CA LEU A 4 6.73 -8.63 0.61
C LEU A 4 7.99 -8.29 -0.19
N VAL A 5 9.18 -8.37 0.41
CA VAL A 5 10.43 -8.06 -0.29
C VAL A 5 10.65 -9.03 -1.45
N PHE A 6 10.37 -10.32 -1.25
CA PHE A 6 10.54 -11.35 -2.27
C PHE A 6 9.43 -11.31 -3.33
N LEU A 7 8.17 -11.09 -2.92
CA LEU A 7 7.04 -11.08 -3.85
C LEU A 7 6.82 -9.73 -4.54
N ALA A 8 7.36 -8.63 -4.03
CA ALA A 8 7.19 -7.29 -4.62
C ALA A 8 7.67 -7.24 -6.07
N VAL A 9 8.87 -7.77 -6.34
CA VAL A 9 9.48 -7.74 -7.68
C VAL A 9 8.61 -8.47 -8.73
N PRO A 10 8.22 -9.74 -8.54
CA PRO A 10 7.37 -10.42 -9.53
C PRO A 10 5.99 -9.79 -9.68
N ILE A 11 5.41 -9.25 -8.59
CA ILE A 11 4.12 -8.52 -8.66
C ILE A 11 4.26 -7.25 -9.51
N VAL A 12 5.25 -6.41 -9.24
CA VAL A 12 5.49 -5.16 -10.00
C VAL A 12 5.74 -5.47 -11.48
N ILE A 13 6.57 -6.47 -11.78
CA ILE A 13 6.86 -6.86 -13.18
C ILE A 13 5.57 -7.33 -13.87
N SER A 14 4.75 -8.13 -13.18
CA SER A 14 3.50 -8.63 -13.75
C SER A 14 2.50 -7.50 -14.05
N ASP A 15 2.39 -6.53 -13.14
CA ASP A 15 1.48 -5.39 -13.31
C ASP A 15 1.97 -4.43 -14.41
N LEU A 16 3.28 -4.15 -14.49
CA LEU A 16 3.84 -3.30 -15.53
C LEU A 16 3.71 -3.92 -16.93
N ARG A 17 3.96 -5.22 -17.08
CA ARG A 17 4.00 -5.90 -18.39
C ARG A 17 2.64 -6.37 -18.88
N TYR A 18 1.80 -6.89 -17.99
CA TYR A 18 0.54 -7.53 -18.35
C TYR A 18 -0.70 -6.81 -17.80
N ARG A 19 -0.53 -5.75 -17.00
CA ARG A 19 -1.62 -5.00 -16.35
C ARG A 19 -2.60 -5.90 -15.59
N ARG A 20 -2.07 -7.02 -15.09
CA ARG A 20 -2.79 -8.06 -14.36
C ARG A 20 -1.87 -8.64 -13.33
N ILE A 21 -2.34 -8.70 -12.09
CA ILE A 21 -1.65 -9.36 -10.99
C ILE A 21 -2.14 -10.82 -10.94
N PRO A 22 -1.26 -11.81 -11.17
CA PRO A 22 -1.60 -13.21 -11.02
C PRO A 22 -2.04 -13.52 -9.58
N ASN A 23 -3.19 -14.18 -9.44
CA ASN A 23 -3.78 -14.46 -8.13
C ASN A 23 -2.89 -15.37 -7.25
N ILE A 24 -1.99 -16.17 -7.86
CA ILE A 24 -1.02 -17.01 -7.16
C ILE A 24 -0.13 -16.18 -6.22
N TYR A 25 0.34 -15.01 -6.67
CA TYR A 25 1.16 -14.14 -5.84
C TYR A 25 0.37 -13.56 -4.67
N LEU A 26 -0.89 -13.20 -4.89
CA LEU A 26 -1.76 -12.68 -3.82
C LEU A 26 -2.07 -13.74 -2.77
N ILE A 27 -2.31 -14.98 -3.17
CA ILE A 27 -2.55 -16.10 -2.26
C ILE A 27 -1.31 -16.35 -1.40
N LEU A 28 -0.12 -16.43 -2.01
CA LEU A 28 1.13 -16.59 -1.25
C LEU A 28 1.35 -15.45 -0.25
N LEU A 29 1.11 -14.21 -0.66
CA LEU A 29 1.22 -13.05 0.22
C LEU A 29 0.21 -13.15 1.38
N PHE A 30 -1.00 -13.60 1.09
CA PHE A 30 -2.08 -13.78 2.07
C PHE A 30 -1.76 -14.88 3.07
N ASP A 31 -1.27 -16.03 2.61
CA ASP A 31 -0.88 -17.13 3.47
C ASP A 31 0.26 -16.72 4.42
N CYS A 32 1.28 -16.04 3.90
CA CYS A 32 2.36 -15.51 4.74
C CYS A 32 1.84 -14.49 5.77
N ALA A 33 1.02 -13.53 5.34
CA ALA A 33 0.44 -12.53 6.24
C ALA A 33 -0.48 -13.18 7.29
N GLY A 34 -1.26 -14.19 6.88
CA GLY A 34 -2.14 -14.97 7.74
C GLY A 34 -1.37 -15.72 8.81
N ILE A 35 -0.30 -16.43 8.45
CA ILE A 35 0.58 -17.11 9.41
C ILE A 35 1.16 -16.12 10.42
N GLU A 36 1.67 -14.97 9.95
CA GLU A 36 2.16 -13.91 10.85
C GLU A 36 1.05 -13.41 11.79
N ARG A 37 -0.21 -13.32 11.35
CA ARG A 37 -1.33 -12.88 12.19
C ARG A 37 -1.82 -13.94 13.16
N VAL A 38 -1.72 -15.22 12.82
CA VAL A 38 -2.02 -16.32 13.75
C VAL A 38 -0.99 -16.34 14.90
N ILE A 39 0.29 -16.10 14.59
CA ILE A 39 1.37 -16.14 15.58
C ILE A 39 1.39 -14.88 16.47
N PHE A 40 1.31 -13.68 15.86
CA PHE A 40 1.48 -12.40 16.57
C PHE A 40 0.17 -11.72 16.96
N GLY A 41 -0.98 -12.25 16.51
CA GLY A 41 -2.29 -11.65 16.72
C GLY A 41 -2.56 -10.43 15.83
N VAL A 42 -3.83 -10.01 15.84
CA VAL A 42 -4.30 -8.79 15.16
C VAL A 42 -4.38 -7.66 16.19
N GLN A 43 -3.72 -6.54 15.92
CA GLN A 43 -3.66 -5.40 16.84
C GLN A 43 -4.99 -4.64 16.90
N SER A 44 -5.64 -4.43 15.75
CA SER A 44 -6.88 -3.66 15.66
C SER A 44 -7.81 -4.17 14.55
N TRP A 45 -8.85 -4.91 14.94
CA TRP A 45 -9.95 -5.30 14.06
C TRP A 45 -10.69 -4.13 13.39
N PRO A 46 -11.00 -3.00 14.08
CA PRO A 46 -11.73 -1.91 13.43
C PRO A 46 -10.90 -1.23 12.34
N VAL A 47 -9.58 -1.10 12.51
CA VAL A 47 -8.71 -0.52 11.47
C VAL A 47 -8.61 -1.45 10.27
N LEU A 48 -8.53 -2.76 10.48
CA LEU A 48 -8.55 -3.75 9.40
C LEU A 48 -9.89 -3.71 8.63
N ALA A 49 -11.01 -3.66 9.35
CA ALA A 49 -12.34 -3.53 8.75
C ALA A 49 -12.46 -2.24 7.92
N LEU A 50 -11.96 -1.12 8.45
CA LEU A 50 -11.93 0.15 7.73
C LEU A 50 -11.07 0.06 6.46
N ALA A 51 -9.89 -0.54 6.53
CA ALA A 51 -9.03 -0.75 5.36
C ALA A 51 -9.73 -1.59 4.28
N THR A 52 -10.45 -2.64 4.67
CA THR A 52 -11.24 -3.45 3.73
C THR A 52 -12.42 -2.67 3.14
N ALA A 53 -13.13 -1.87 3.94
CA ALA A 53 -14.23 -1.05 3.46
C ALA A 53 -13.76 0.00 2.44
N ILE A 54 -12.63 0.68 2.73
CA ILE A 54 -12.02 1.64 1.79
C ILE A 54 -11.60 0.94 0.51
N ALA A 55 -10.98 -0.24 0.59
CA ALA A 55 -10.60 -0.99 -0.60
C ALA A 55 -11.81 -1.34 -1.49
N VAL A 56 -12.91 -1.79 -0.88
CA VAL A 56 -14.17 -2.10 -1.60
C VAL A 56 -14.77 -0.85 -2.24
N ILE A 57 -14.80 0.26 -1.50
CA ILE A 57 -15.31 1.55 -2.00
C ILE A 57 -14.47 2.03 -3.19
N VAL A 58 -13.14 1.94 -3.09
CA VAL A 58 -12.21 2.33 -4.17
C VAL A 58 -12.42 1.46 -5.41
N VAL A 59 -12.62 0.14 -5.27
CA VAL A 59 -12.97 -0.72 -6.41
C VAL A 59 -14.27 -0.29 -7.06
N PHE A 60 -15.29 -0.02 -6.26
CA PHE A 60 -16.62 0.28 -6.78
C PHE A 60 -16.72 1.66 -7.42
N LEU A 61 -16.06 2.68 -6.84
CA LEU A 61 -16.15 4.07 -7.30
C LEU A 61 -15.10 4.44 -8.34
N LEU A 62 -13.88 3.89 -8.23
CA LEU A 62 -12.74 4.28 -9.08
C LEU A 62 -12.41 3.24 -10.16
N GLU A 63 -13.27 2.22 -10.31
CA GLU A 63 -13.09 1.08 -11.24
C GLU A 63 -11.68 0.45 -11.14
N VAL A 64 -11.11 0.48 -9.93
CA VAL A 64 -9.78 -0.06 -9.67
C VAL A 64 -9.79 -1.57 -9.88
N GLY A 65 -8.71 -2.09 -10.47
CA GLY A 65 -8.54 -3.51 -10.69
C GLY A 65 -8.73 -4.30 -9.41
N MET A 66 -9.58 -5.34 -9.45
CA MET A 66 -9.82 -6.23 -8.31
C MET A 66 -8.53 -6.84 -7.73
N GLY A 67 -7.49 -6.99 -8.55
CA GLY A 67 -6.15 -7.40 -8.10
C GLY A 67 -5.47 -6.37 -7.17
N ASP A 68 -5.53 -5.09 -7.51
CA ASP A 68 -4.92 -4.00 -6.72
C ASP A 68 -5.58 -3.86 -5.35
N ALA A 69 -6.91 -4.00 -5.31
CA ALA A 69 -7.65 -3.94 -4.06
C ALA A 69 -7.38 -5.15 -3.16
N LYS A 70 -7.28 -6.35 -3.73
CA LYS A 70 -6.83 -7.54 -2.98
C LYS A 70 -5.43 -7.31 -2.43
N LEU A 71 -4.50 -6.81 -3.25
CA LEU A 71 -3.14 -6.51 -2.82
C LEU A 71 -3.13 -5.54 -1.63
N PHE A 72 -3.91 -4.47 -1.69
CA PHE A 72 -4.04 -3.50 -0.59
C PHE A 72 -4.61 -4.13 0.69
N ILE A 73 -5.63 -4.99 0.58
CA ILE A 73 -6.21 -5.68 1.74
C ILE A 73 -5.19 -6.61 2.41
N VAL A 74 -4.48 -7.42 1.61
CA VAL A 74 -3.46 -8.33 2.17
C VAL A 74 -2.32 -7.55 2.82
N LEU A 75 -1.95 -6.41 2.23
CA LEU A 75 -1.00 -5.48 2.82
C LEU A 75 -1.46 -4.90 4.15
N ALA A 76 -2.72 -4.45 4.23
CA ALA A 76 -3.28 -3.93 5.47
C ALA A 76 -3.30 -5.00 6.58
N LEU A 77 -3.67 -6.24 6.24
CA LEU A 77 -3.57 -7.39 7.13
C LEU A 77 -2.13 -7.63 7.58
N GLY A 78 -1.20 -7.56 6.64
CA GLY A 78 0.22 -7.78 6.84
C GLY A 78 0.97 -6.73 7.66
N LEU A 79 0.58 -5.46 7.54
CA LEU A 79 1.18 -4.34 8.27
C LEU A 79 0.66 -4.20 9.70
N ASN A 80 -0.53 -4.76 9.99
CA ASN A 80 -1.12 -4.85 11.33
C ASN A 80 -1.10 -3.52 12.09
N PHE A 81 -1.85 -2.54 11.58
CA PHE A 81 -1.89 -1.20 12.17
C PHE A 81 -2.52 -1.21 13.57
N SER A 82 -1.88 -0.53 14.54
CA SER A 82 -2.47 -0.33 15.86
C SER A 82 -3.44 0.85 15.90
N THR A 83 -3.18 1.89 15.09
CA THR A 83 -3.94 3.14 15.10
C THR A 83 -4.38 3.57 13.71
N LEU A 84 -5.47 4.33 13.65
CA LEU A 84 -5.97 4.93 12.41
C LEU A 84 -4.96 5.91 11.79
N SER A 85 -4.16 6.60 12.62
CA SER A 85 -3.11 7.49 12.13
C SER A 85 -2.04 6.77 11.29
N GLN A 86 -1.66 5.55 11.68
CA GLN A 86 -0.72 4.74 10.91
C GLN A 86 -1.31 4.31 9.57
N PHE A 87 -2.60 3.98 9.55
CA PHE A 87 -3.30 3.65 8.31
C PHE A 87 -3.40 4.86 7.37
N MET A 88 -3.72 6.04 7.91
CA MET A 88 -3.73 7.28 7.13
C MET A 88 -2.35 7.65 6.59
N LEU A 89 -1.29 7.43 7.36
CA LEU A 89 0.08 7.62 6.89
C LEU A 89 0.41 6.71 5.71
N LEU A 90 0.02 5.43 5.75
CA LEU A 90 0.18 4.54 4.62
C LEU A 90 -0.53 5.08 3.37
N LEU A 91 -1.79 5.51 3.53
CA LEU A 91 -2.59 6.04 2.42
C LEU A 91 -1.92 7.27 1.79
N ALA A 92 -1.40 8.17 2.62
CA ALA A 92 -0.66 9.35 2.18
C ALA A 92 0.64 8.96 1.44
N CYS A 93 1.39 7.98 1.93
CA CYS A 93 2.58 7.47 1.25
C CYS A 93 2.23 6.88 -0.12
N ILE A 94 1.18 6.05 -0.22
CA ILE A 94 0.72 5.47 -1.49
C ILE A 94 0.30 6.57 -2.46
N PHE A 95 -0.45 7.57 -1.98
CA PHE A 95 -0.89 8.70 -2.81
C PHE A 95 0.29 9.53 -3.33
N LEU A 96 1.31 9.79 -2.50
CA LEU A 96 2.54 10.48 -2.91
C LEU A 96 3.32 9.67 -3.95
N THR A 97 3.47 8.37 -3.75
CA THR A 97 4.18 7.54 -4.73
C THR A 97 3.39 7.39 -6.02
N ALA A 98 2.07 7.32 -5.95
CA ALA A 98 1.20 7.32 -7.13
C ALA A 98 1.36 8.63 -7.91
N SER A 99 1.27 9.79 -7.25
CA SER A 99 1.44 11.10 -7.91
C SER A 99 2.81 11.26 -8.54
N MET A 100 3.88 10.82 -7.88
CA MET A 100 5.23 10.77 -8.46
C MET A 100 5.31 9.85 -9.68
N GLN A 101 4.64 8.69 -9.65
CA GLN A 101 4.57 7.79 -10.79
C GLN A 101 3.80 8.42 -11.98
N ILE A 102 2.71 9.16 -11.71
CA ILE A 102 2.00 9.92 -12.75
C ILE A 102 2.92 10.99 -13.35
N LEU A 103 3.57 11.79 -12.51
CA LEU A 103 4.45 12.89 -12.94
C LEU A 103 5.60 12.36 -13.80
N THR A 104 6.29 11.32 -13.33
CA THR A 104 7.38 10.71 -14.10
C THR A 104 6.89 10.16 -15.44
N THR A 105 5.76 9.45 -15.46
CA THR A 105 5.17 8.94 -16.70
C THR A 105 4.77 10.06 -17.65
N CYS A 106 4.18 11.15 -17.15
CA CYS A 106 3.84 12.33 -17.93
C CYS A 106 5.09 13.00 -18.53
N ILE A 107 6.18 13.10 -17.76
CA ILE A 107 7.45 13.68 -18.24
C ILE A 107 8.05 12.81 -19.36
N PHE A 108 8.08 11.49 -19.17
CA PHE A 108 8.67 10.57 -20.16
C PHE A 108 7.86 10.45 -21.45
N ILE A 109 6.53 10.42 -21.36
CA ILE A 109 5.64 10.19 -22.52
C ILE A 109 5.16 11.52 -23.13
N ALA A 110 5.38 12.65 -22.44
CA ALA A 110 4.89 13.99 -22.79
C ALA A 110 3.36 14.05 -23.02
N LYS A 111 2.61 13.07 -22.48
CA LYS A 111 1.15 12.96 -22.56
C LYS A 111 0.60 12.40 -21.26
N PHE A 112 -0.61 12.82 -20.89
CA PHE A 112 -1.31 12.27 -19.74
C PHE A 112 -1.69 10.80 -19.99
N PRO A 113 -1.19 9.85 -19.18
CA PRO A 113 -1.54 8.44 -19.35
C PRO A 113 -2.99 8.20 -18.96
N ARG A 114 -3.75 7.49 -19.80
CA ARG A 114 -5.15 7.12 -19.53
C ARG A 114 -5.30 6.02 -18.46
N SER A 115 -4.23 5.27 -18.18
CA SER A 115 -4.23 4.18 -17.19
C SER A 115 -2.83 3.95 -16.62
N ILE A 116 -2.74 3.80 -15.30
CA ILE A 116 -1.48 3.63 -14.56
C ILE A 116 -1.54 2.32 -13.79
N ALA A 117 -0.42 1.59 -13.79
CA ALA A 117 -0.24 0.35 -13.03
C ALA A 117 -0.16 0.74 -11.56
N MET A 118 -1.10 0.26 -10.72
CA MET A 118 -1.21 0.72 -9.33
C MET A 118 -0.33 -0.08 -8.37
N ALA A 119 0.03 -1.32 -8.71
CA ALA A 119 0.87 -2.15 -7.85
C ALA A 119 2.26 -1.53 -7.54
N PRO A 120 2.97 -0.89 -8.49
CA PRO A 120 4.20 -0.15 -8.19
C PRO A 120 3.97 0.93 -7.13
N ALA A 121 2.94 1.77 -7.27
CA ALA A 121 2.64 2.81 -6.30
C ALA A 121 2.31 2.22 -4.92
N ILE A 122 1.52 1.15 -4.84
CA ILE A 122 1.22 0.52 -3.55
C ILE A 122 2.50 -0.04 -2.91
N ILE A 123 3.35 -0.72 -3.67
CA ILE A 123 4.58 -1.32 -3.16
C ILE A 123 5.59 -0.23 -2.74
N PHE A 124 5.84 0.78 -3.58
CA PHE A 124 6.71 1.87 -3.19
C PHE A 124 6.14 2.67 -2.00
N GLY A 125 4.84 2.94 -1.98
CA GLY A 125 4.17 3.61 -0.87
C GLY A 125 4.27 2.83 0.44
N THR A 126 4.14 1.51 0.40
CA THR A 126 4.33 0.65 1.59
C THR A 126 5.79 0.64 2.05
N THR A 127 6.76 0.60 1.14
CA THR A 127 8.18 0.73 1.52
C THR A 127 8.50 2.07 2.14
N LEU A 128 7.94 3.16 1.60
CA LEU A 128 8.08 4.51 2.15
C LEU A 128 7.43 4.62 3.53
N TYR A 129 6.26 4.01 3.72
CA TYR A 129 5.60 3.94 5.01
C TYR A 129 6.43 3.19 6.05
N LEU A 130 6.99 2.03 5.69
CA LEU A 130 7.86 1.25 6.59
C LEU A 130 9.11 2.06 6.97
N ALA A 131 9.74 2.73 6.01
CA ALA A 131 10.89 3.59 6.26
C ALA A 131 10.54 4.79 7.17
N ALA A 132 9.36 5.40 6.97
CA ALA A 132 8.89 6.51 7.80
C ALA A 132 8.57 6.04 9.24
N ARG A 133 7.92 4.88 9.36
CA ARG A 133 7.54 4.27 10.65
C ARG A 133 8.76 3.89 11.48
N GLU A 134 9.78 3.30 10.87
CA GLU A 134 10.99 2.83 11.57
C GLU A 134 11.88 3.99 12.02
N ARG A 135 11.88 5.12 11.30
CA ARG A 135 12.77 6.24 11.61
C ARG A 135 12.20 7.25 12.60
N PHE A 136 10.88 7.49 12.66
CA PHE A 136 10.35 8.60 13.45
C PHE A 136 8.95 8.33 14.04
N PRO A 137 8.75 8.40 15.37
CA PRO A 137 7.42 8.33 15.97
C PRO A 137 6.63 9.62 15.68
N LEU A 138 5.42 9.48 15.12
CA LEU A 138 4.49 10.55 14.73
C LEU A 138 4.26 11.73 15.72
N PRO A 139 4.35 11.57 17.06
CA PRO A 139 4.18 12.71 17.98
C PRO A 139 5.22 13.82 17.78
N GLU A 140 6.44 13.47 17.39
CA GLU A 140 7.52 14.45 17.21
C GLU A 140 7.31 15.33 15.98
N TYR A 141 6.60 14.85 14.94
CA TYR A 141 6.40 15.63 13.72
C TYR A 141 5.42 16.79 13.91
N VAL A 142 4.31 16.54 14.62
CA VAL A 142 3.35 17.60 14.99
C VAL A 142 4.01 18.61 15.92
N TYR A 143 4.81 18.13 16.89
CA TYR A 143 5.56 19.02 17.78
C TYR A 143 6.62 19.84 17.03
N ALA A 144 7.36 19.23 16.11
CA ALA A 144 8.40 19.90 15.34
C ALA A 144 7.82 20.92 14.35
N LEU A 145 6.69 20.62 13.69
CA LEU A 145 6.02 21.56 12.80
C LEU A 145 5.32 22.71 13.52
N VAL A 146 4.77 22.46 14.71
CA VAL A 146 4.12 23.50 15.52
C VAL A 146 5.17 24.41 16.18
N ASN A 147 6.34 23.89 16.55
CA ASN A 147 7.40 24.67 17.19
C ASN A 147 8.46 25.24 16.22
N SER A 148 8.31 25.06 14.90
CA SER A 148 9.22 25.62 13.90
C SER A 148 8.81 27.01 13.38
N TRP A 149 7.89 27.69 14.06
CA TRP A 149 7.44 29.07 13.77
C TRP A 149 7.57 29.95 15.00
#